data_AF-A0A1F8LNI6-F1
#
_entry.id   AF-A0A1F8LNI6-F1
#
_cell.length_a   1.000
_cell.length_b   1.000
_cell.length_c   1.000
_cell.angle_alpha   90.00
_cell.angle_beta   90.00
_cell.angle_gamma   90.00
#
_symmetry.space_group_name_H-M   'P 1'
#
loop_
_entity.id
_entity.type
_entity.pdbx_description
1 polymer ?
#
loop_
_entity_poly.entity_id
_entity_poly.type
_entity_poly.pdbx_seq_one_letter_code
_entity_poly.pdbx_strand_id
1 'polypeptide(L)'
;MAIDTVTPRSRRVLLAATAGSLAALAAQALGRPLPARAADGDPMIVGDYHAATATTTIENTSTVVASAGFSGYATGASGTTYGLRGQSDSTSGIGVVGLASAASGTTYGVHGQSNSATGIGVKGLASAASGTGVRGEASSGHGVQGISTSGWGVSGSSTSGWGVLGISTSGWGVLGTSTSGWGVLGTSDATDRAALAGYSNGSSTAVYGFSGSGFYPAAPAKTGVYGYAAQDSSARGVTGRTTAGRGVNGVATSGRGVNGYAGTGIGVYAAAGSGGTAFHAEGRVSFKTAGLATIASGTASKTVTPGLDLTSASKILCTLMGNAGGATTVKRVAVNTTTNAFTIYLTAAATSAVKVAWFVIG
;
A
#
# COMPACT_ATOMS: atom_id res chain seq x y z
N MET A 1 -91.34 -22.05 -10.26
CA MET A 1 -90.03 -22.62 -9.92
C MET A 1 -89.35 -22.95 -11.24
N ALA A 2 -88.37 -22.14 -11.66
CA ALA A 2 -87.84 -22.15 -13.02
C ALA A 2 -86.51 -22.91 -13.08
N ILE A 3 -86.41 -23.95 -13.92
CA ILE A 3 -85.14 -24.61 -14.28
C ILE A 3 -85.18 -25.02 -15.77
N ASP A 4 -84.10 -24.60 -16.44
CA ASP A 4 -83.48 -24.99 -17.70
C ASP A 4 -84.27 -25.08 -19.02
N THR A 5 -83.94 -24.14 -19.91
CA THR A 5 -84.00 -24.33 -21.37
C THR A 5 -82.58 -24.28 -21.93
N VAL A 6 -81.96 -25.44 -22.11
CA VAL A 6 -80.72 -25.57 -22.87
C VAL A 6 -81.06 -25.36 -24.35
N THR A 7 -80.66 -24.23 -24.91
CA THR A 7 -80.77 -23.95 -26.35
C THR A 7 -79.78 -24.84 -27.12
N PRO A 8 -80.21 -25.67 -28.09
CA PRO A 8 -79.30 -26.53 -28.84
C PRO A 8 -78.45 -25.67 -29.79
N ARG A 9 -77.12 -25.64 -29.58
CA ARG A 9 -76.18 -25.00 -30.51
C ARG A 9 -76.15 -25.78 -31.83
N SER A 10 -76.49 -25.10 -32.92
CA SER A 10 -76.53 -25.64 -34.29
C SER A 10 -75.15 -26.18 -34.74
N ARG A 11 -75.13 -27.41 -35.29
CA ARG A 11 -73.94 -28.06 -35.88
C ARG A 11 -73.24 -27.19 -36.95
N ARG A 12 -73.96 -26.25 -37.58
CA ARG A 12 -73.42 -25.30 -38.56
C ARG A 12 -72.51 -24.23 -37.93
N VAL A 13 -72.81 -23.83 -36.69
CA VAL A 13 -71.97 -22.89 -35.92
C VAL A 13 -70.70 -23.60 -35.43
N LEU A 14 -70.81 -24.87 -35.05
CA LEU A 14 -69.64 -25.66 -34.66
C LEU A 14 -68.70 -25.90 -35.85
N LEU A 15 -69.24 -26.20 -37.04
CA LEU A 15 -68.45 -26.41 -38.26
C LEU A 15 -67.81 -25.10 -38.80
N ALA A 16 -68.52 -23.97 -38.68
CA ALA A 16 -67.96 -22.66 -39.03
C ALA A 16 -66.87 -22.21 -38.04
N ALA A 17 -67.04 -22.53 -36.75
CA ALA A 17 -66.02 -22.26 -35.73
C ALA A 17 -64.77 -23.13 -35.89
N THR A 18 -64.92 -24.40 -36.29
CA THR A 18 -63.76 -25.29 -36.56
C THR A 18 -63.09 -24.99 -37.89
N ALA A 19 -63.83 -24.62 -38.94
CA ALA A 19 -63.26 -24.18 -40.20
C ALA A 19 -62.55 -22.81 -40.06
N GLY A 20 -63.14 -21.89 -39.29
CA GLY A 20 -62.54 -20.59 -39.00
C GLY A 20 -61.25 -20.69 -38.16
N SER A 21 -61.19 -21.62 -37.20
CA SER A 21 -59.98 -21.86 -36.41
C SER A 21 -58.89 -22.59 -37.20
N LEU A 22 -59.23 -23.55 -38.05
CA LEU A 22 -58.29 -24.19 -38.96
C LEU A 22 -57.75 -23.23 -40.02
N ALA A 23 -58.60 -22.38 -40.59
CA ALA A 23 -58.17 -21.34 -41.54
C ALA A 23 -57.29 -20.29 -40.87
N ALA A 24 -57.60 -19.89 -39.62
CA ALA A 24 -56.74 -18.97 -38.85
C ALA A 24 -55.41 -19.62 -38.44
N LEU A 25 -55.37 -20.92 -38.13
CA LEU A 25 -54.11 -21.65 -37.91
C LEU A 25 -53.30 -21.80 -39.20
N ALA A 26 -53.95 -22.08 -40.34
CA ALA A 26 -53.28 -22.20 -41.64
C ALA A 26 -52.76 -20.84 -42.14
N ALA A 27 -53.51 -19.75 -41.96
CA ALA A 27 -53.07 -18.40 -42.30
C ALA A 27 -51.89 -17.95 -41.42
N GLN A 28 -51.89 -18.30 -40.13
CA GLN A 28 -50.75 -18.06 -39.25
C GLN A 28 -49.53 -18.95 -39.57
N ALA A 29 -49.74 -20.12 -40.18
CA ALA A 29 -48.65 -20.99 -40.63
C ALA A 29 -48.03 -20.51 -41.96
N LEU A 30 -48.83 -19.94 -42.86
CA LEU A 30 -48.39 -19.42 -44.17
C LEU A 30 -47.73 -18.04 -44.09
N GLY A 31 -48.04 -17.24 -43.06
CA GLY A 31 -47.44 -15.92 -42.83
C GLY A 31 -46.14 -15.94 -42.03
N ARG A 32 -45.70 -17.09 -41.51
CA ARG A 32 -44.40 -17.21 -40.84
C ARG A 32 -43.32 -17.32 -41.92
N PRO A 33 -42.28 -16.46 -41.90
CA PRO A 33 -41.16 -16.63 -42.82
C PRO A 33 -40.60 -18.05 -42.66
N LEU A 34 -40.56 -18.80 -43.77
CA LEU A 34 -39.89 -20.09 -43.81
C LEU A 34 -38.43 -19.86 -43.39
N PRO A 35 -37.83 -20.72 -42.54
CA PRO A 35 -36.40 -20.70 -42.34
C PRO A 35 -35.71 -20.75 -43.72
N ALA A 36 -34.78 -19.84 -43.98
CA ALA A 36 -33.90 -19.97 -45.13
C ALA A 36 -33.07 -21.26 -44.93
N ARG A 37 -33.59 -22.39 -45.44
CA ARG A 37 -32.88 -23.67 -45.43
C ARG A 37 -31.86 -23.60 -46.56
N ALA A 38 -30.68 -23.06 -46.27
CA ALA A 38 -29.49 -23.45 -47.01
C ALA A 38 -29.24 -24.93 -46.67
N ALA A 39 -29.19 -25.81 -47.67
CA ALA A 39 -28.74 -27.19 -47.47
C ALA A 39 -27.25 -27.21 -47.07
N ASP A 40 -26.76 -28.32 -46.53
CA ASP A 40 -25.33 -28.49 -46.23
C ASP A 40 -24.51 -28.25 -47.50
N GLY A 41 -23.73 -27.15 -47.52
CA GLY A 41 -22.90 -26.75 -48.66
C GLY A 41 -23.47 -25.64 -49.54
N ASP A 42 -24.70 -25.18 -49.31
CA ASP A 42 -25.25 -24.04 -50.05
C ASP A 42 -24.56 -22.73 -49.63
N PRO A 43 -24.13 -21.88 -50.59
CA PRO A 43 -23.48 -20.62 -50.28
C PRO A 43 -24.48 -19.61 -49.69
N MET A 44 -24.06 -18.89 -48.66
CA MET A 44 -24.71 -17.64 -48.26
C MET A 44 -24.50 -16.60 -49.38
N ILE A 45 -25.58 -16.06 -49.96
CA ILE A 45 -25.47 -15.01 -50.98
C ILE A 45 -24.98 -13.73 -50.31
N VAL A 46 -23.86 -13.19 -50.78
CA VAL A 46 -23.17 -12.02 -50.22
C VAL A 46 -23.58 -10.77 -50.98
N GLY A 47 -23.85 -9.66 -50.27
CA GLY A 47 -24.06 -8.33 -50.87
C GLY A 47 -25.36 -7.63 -50.46
N ASP A 48 -26.31 -8.36 -49.88
CA ASP A 48 -27.60 -7.80 -49.48
C ASP A 48 -27.64 -7.39 -48.00
N TYR A 49 -28.41 -6.34 -47.70
CA TYR A 49 -28.68 -5.88 -46.32
C TYR A 49 -29.99 -6.49 -45.82
N HIS A 50 -29.89 -7.42 -44.87
CA HIS A 50 -31.05 -8.06 -44.25
C HIS A 50 -31.44 -7.36 -42.94
N ALA A 51 -32.52 -6.58 -42.96
CA ALA A 51 -33.04 -5.84 -41.80
C ALA A 51 -34.27 -6.53 -41.19
N ALA A 52 -34.03 -7.52 -40.33
CA ALA A 52 -35.08 -8.11 -39.48
C ALA A 52 -34.95 -7.63 -38.04
N THR A 53 -36.08 -7.50 -37.34
CA THR A 53 -36.13 -7.15 -35.91
C THR A 53 -36.03 -8.37 -34.99
N ALA A 54 -36.24 -9.57 -35.53
CA ALA A 54 -36.10 -10.82 -34.81
C ALA A 54 -34.64 -11.28 -34.81
N THR A 55 -34.22 -11.93 -33.72
CA THR A 55 -32.88 -12.51 -33.59
C THR A 55 -32.62 -13.57 -34.67
N THR A 56 -31.47 -13.47 -35.33
CA THR A 56 -30.96 -14.52 -36.21
C THR A 56 -29.99 -15.41 -35.44
N THR A 57 -30.21 -16.72 -35.45
CA THR A 57 -29.39 -17.71 -34.71
C THR A 57 -28.72 -18.67 -35.68
N ILE A 58 -27.42 -18.91 -35.50
CA ILE A 58 -26.66 -19.96 -36.16
C ILE A 58 -26.28 -20.98 -35.09
N GLU A 59 -26.71 -22.23 -35.25
CA GLU A 59 -26.47 -23.31 -34.29
C GLU A 59 -25.76 -24.48 -34.98
N ASN A 60 -24.69 -24.98 -34.38
CA ASN A 60 -24.04 -26.23 -34.77
C ASN A 60 -24.16 -27.22 -33.61
N THR A 61 -24.90 -28.30 -33.84
CA THR A 61 -25.20 -29.35 -32.86
C THR A 61 -24.23 -30.53 -32.93
N SER A 62 -23.13 -30.42 -33.70
CA SER A 62 -22.09 -31.43 -33.81
C SER A 62 -21.51 -31.80 -32.44
N THR A 63 -21.37 -33.10 -32.19
CA THR A 63 -20.74 -33.65 -30.98
C THR A 63 -19.25 -33.98 -31.18
N VAL A 64 -18.70 -33.69 -32.36
CA VAL A 64 -17.28 -33.89 -32.68
C VAL A 64 -16.42 -32.78 -32.06
N VAL A 65 -15.24 -33.13 -31.56
CA VAL A 65 -14.24 -32.16 -31.07
C VAL A 65 -13.86 -31.14 -32.16
N ALA A 66 -13.71 -29.87 -31.75
CA ALA A 66 -13.34 -28.73 -32.61
C ALA A 66 -14.37 -28.33 -33.69
N SER A 67 -15.67 -28.54 -33.47
CA SER A 67 -16.72 -27.98 -34.32
C SER A 67 -16.95 -26.48 -34.05
N ALA A 68 -17.11 -25.68 -35.10
CA ALA A 68 -17.48 -24.26 -35.00
C ALA A 68 -18.90 -24.02 -35.54
N GLY A 69 -19.70 -23.24 -34.83
CA GLY A 69 -21.00 -22.78 -35.33
C GLY A 69 -20.89 -21.75 -36.45
N PHE A 70 -19.85 -20.92 -36.38
CA PHE A 70 -19.59 -19.86 -37.34
C PHE A 70 -18.10 -19.49 -37.32
N SER A 71 -17.52 -19.20 -38.49
CA SER A 71 -16.13 -18.78 -38.64
C SER A 71 -16.04 -17.64 -39.66
N GLY A 72 -15.44 -16.53 -39.25
CA GLY A 72 -15.12 -15.40 -40.13
C GLY A 72 -13.62 -15.34 -40.38
N TYR A 73 -13.20 -15.43 -41.64
CA TYR A 73 -11.79 -15.43 -42.03
C TYR A 73 -11.53 -14.38 -43.11
N ALA A 74 -10.56 -13.49 -42.87
CA ALA A 74 -10.14 -12.47 -43.83
C ALA A 74 -8.69 -12.74 -44.25
N THR A 75 -8.46 -12.88 -45.56
CA THR A 75 -7.17 -13.28 -46.17
C THR A 75 -6.32 -12.11 -46.66
N GLY A 76 -6.74 -10.87 -46.44
CA GLY A 76 -6.01 -9.70 -46.91
C GLY A 76 -4.59 -9.66 -46.34
N ALA A 77 -3.58 -9.71 -47.21
CA ALA A 77 -2.17 -9.74 -46.81
C ALA A 77 -1.64 -8.39 -46.28
N SER A 78 -2.41 -7.31 -46.45
CA SER A 78 -2.06 -5.95 -46.03
C SER A 78 -3.31 -5.11 -45.78
N GLY A 79 -3.16 -4.01 -45.03
CA GLY A 79 -4.27 -3.12 -44.66
C GLY A 79 -5.06 -3.65 -43.45
N THR A 80 -6.04 -2.86 -43.00
CA THR A 80 -6.90 -3.25 -41.88
C THR A 80 -7.99 -4.21 -42.36
N THR A 81 -7.89 -5.48 -42.00
CA THR A 81 -8.90 -6.50 -42.31
C THR A 81 -9.61 -7.00 -41.06
N TYR A 82 -10.92 -7.25 -41.16
CA TYR A 82 -11.71 -7.85 -40.08
C TYR A 82 -12.25 -9.20 -40.54
N GLY A 83 -11.95 -10.27 -39.80
CA GLY A 83 -12.65 -11.55 -39.98
C GLY A 83 -14.11 -11.43 -39.51
N LEU A 84 -14.31 -10.77 -38.37
CA LEU A 84 -15.61 -10.47 -37.75
C LEU A 84 -15.64 -9.04 -37.21
N ARG A 85 -16.76 -8.33 -37.37
CA ARG A 85 -17.01 -7.00 -36.80
C ARG A 85 -18.39 -6.97 -36.14
N GLY A 86 -18.43 -6.77 -34.82
CA GLY A 86 -19.66 -6.45 -34.09
C GLY A 86 -19.77 -4.94 -33.86
N GLN A 87 -20.91 -4.35 -34.20
CA GLN A 87 -21.19 -2.92 -33.99
C GLN A 87 -22.58 -2.77 -33.38
N SER A 88 -22.72 -1.84 -32.45
CA SER A 88 -24.00 -1.42 -31.90
C SER A 88 -24.02 0.10 -31.80
N ASP A 89 -25.02 0.74 -32.41
CA ASP A 89 -25.18 2.20 -32.41
C ASP A 89 -26.09 2.68 -31.26
N SER A 90 -26.52 1.76 -30.40
CA SER A 90 -27.32 2.06 -29.20
C SER A 90 -26.46 2.70 -28.12
N THR A 91 -27.03 3.66 -27.38
CA THR A 91 -26.38 4.29 -26.21
C THR A 91 -26.09 3.34 -25.07
N SER A 92 -26.80 2.21 -25.01
CA SER A 92 -26.56 1.08 -24.10
C SER A 92 -26.14 -0.18 -24.85
N GLY A 93 -25.63 -0.02 -26.08
CA GLY A 93 -25.34 -1.09 -27.00
C GLY A 93 -24.15 -1.95 -26.57
N ILE A 94 -24.25 -3.25 -26.81
CA ILE A 94 -23.12 -4.17 -26.71
C ILE A 94 -22.83 -4.68 -28.13
N GLY A 95 -21.63 -4.40 -28.65
CA GLY A 95 -21.26 -4.83 -29.99
C GLY A 95 -21.04 -6.34 -30.10
N VAL A 96 -20.40 -6.96 -29.09
CA VAL A 96 -20.11 -8.39 -29.02
C VAL A 96 -20.25 -8.88 -27.58
N VAL A 97 -20.94 -10.00 -27.37
CA VAL A 97 -20.98 -10.74 -26.09
C VAL A 97 -20.38 -12.13 -26.31
N GLY A 98 -19.35 -12.48 -25.55
CA GLY A 98 -18.80 -13.84 -25.50
C GLY A 98 -19.19 -14.52 -24.20
N LEU A 99 -20.06 -15.53 -24.26
CA LEU A 99 -20.53 -16.30 -23.10
C LEU A 99 -20.09 -17.75 -23.22
N ALA A 100 -19.28 -18.22 -22.27
CA ALA A 100 -18.98 -19.64 -22.10
C ALA A 100 -19.62 -20.14 -20.80
N SER A 101 -20.79 -20.77 -20.91
CA SER A 101 -21.69 -21.07 -19.79
C SER A 101 -21.37 -22.35 -19.01
N ALA A 102 -20.37 -23.13 -19.44
CA ALA A 102 -20.02 -24.37 -18.74
C ALA A 102 -19.56 -24.08 -17.31
N ALA A 103 -20.12 -24.79 -16.33
CA ALA A 103 -19.84 -24.60 -14.91
C ALA A 103 -18.48 -25.17 -14.45
N SER A 104 -17.77 -25.88 -15.34
CA SER A 104 -16.44 -26.45 -15.07
C SER A 104 -15.61 -26.53 -16.35
N GLY A 105 -14.30 -26.72 -16.19
CA GLY A 105 -13.33 -26.68 -17.29
C GLY A 105 -12.75 -25.28 -17.53
N THR A 106 -11.67 -25.20 -18.30
CA THR A 106 -11.06 -23.92 -18.69
C THR A 106 -11.81 -23.38 -19.91
N THR A 107 -12.66 -22.38 -19.70
CA THR A 107 -13.45 -21.77 -20.77
C THR A 107 -13.09 -20.31 -20.98
N TYR A 108 -13.29 -19.82 -22.19
CA TYR A 108 -13.07 -18.42 -22.56
C TYR A 108 -14.33 -17.90 -23.24
N GLY A 109 -14.94 -16.84 -22.71
CA GLY A 109 -15.99 -16.13 -23.43
C GLY A 109 -15.45 -15.45 -24.68
N VAL A 110 -14.27 -14.83 -24.57
CA VAL A 110 -13.49 -14.25 -25.67
C VAL A 110 -12.01 -14.58 -25.46
N HIS A 111 -11.34 -15.09 -26.48
CA HIS A 111 -9.90 -15.37 -26.46
C HIS A 111 -9.23 -14.59 -27.61
N GLY A 112 -8.40 -13.61 -27.27
CA GLY A 112 -7.59 -12.87 -28.23
C GLY A 112 -6.14 -13.34 -28.22
N GLN A 113 -5.63 -13.76 -29.38
CA GLN A 113 -4.26 -14.22 -29.57
C GLN A 113 -3.62 -13.47 -30.74
N SER A 114 -2.34 -13.13 -30.61
CA SER A 114 -1.54 -12.62 -31.73
C SER A 114 -0.20 -13.34 -31.78
N ASN A 115 0.16 -13.86 -32.94
CA ASN A 115 1.43 -14.58 -33.15
C ASN A 115 2.59 -13.65 -33.57
N SER A 116 2.31 -12.35 -33.75
CA SER A 116 3.34 -11.37 -34.08
C SER A 116 4.15 -11.02 -32.83
N ALA A 117 5.47 -10.85 -32.97
CA ALA A 117 6.37 -10.46 -31.88
C ALA A 117 6.01 -9.11 -31.23
N THR A 118 5.37 -8.21 -31.99
CA THR A 118 4.84 -6.92 -31.51
C THR A 118 3.32 -6.88 -31.55
N GLY A 119 2.68 -8.04 -31.70
CA GLY A 119 1.25 -8.19 -31.84
C GLY A 119 0.51 -7.92 -30.54
N ILE A 120 -0.70 -7.39 -30.65
CA ILE A 120 -1.61 -7.18 -29.52
C ILE A 120 -2.75 -8.17 -29.65
N GLY A 121 -2.88 -9.11 -28.71
CA GLY A 121 -3.97 -10.09 -28.71
C GLY A 121 -5.34 -9.44 -28.48
N VAL A 122 -5.42 -8.49 -27.55
CA VAL A 122 -6.63 -7.70 -27.25
C VAL A 122 -6.25 -6.24 -26.99
N LYS A 123 -6.91 -5.31 -27.68
CA LYS A 123 -6.75 -3.86 -27.48
C LYS A 123 -8.09 -3.23 -27.09
N GLY A 124 -8.21 -2.75 -25.86
CA GLY A 124 -9.32 -1.90 -25.44
C GLY A 124 -9.01 -0.43 -25.69
N LEU A 125 -9.86 0.25 -26.46
CA LEU A 125 -9.73 1.68 -26.76
C LEU A 125 -11.07 2.36 -26.43
N ALA A 126 -11.02 3.37 -25.58
CA ALA A 126 -12.13 4.29 -25.37
C ALA A 126 -11.69 5.70 -25.80
N SER A 127 -12.37 6.28 -26.78
CA SER A 127 -12.01 7.58 -27.37
C SER A 127 -12.52 8.78 -26.57
N ALA A 128 -13.51 8.58 -25.70
CA ALA A 128 -14.02 9.61 -24.81
C ALA A 128 -13.06 9.85 -23.63
N ALA A 129 -12.95 11.10 -23.16
CA ALA A 129 -12.02 11.49 -22.10
C ALA A 129 -12.19 10.73 -20.78
N SER A 130 -13.41 10.27 -20.46
CA SER A 130 -13.74 9.49 -19.27
C SER A 130 -14.01 8.01 -19.56
N GLY A 131 -13.77 7.55 -20.80
CA GLY A 131 -14.05 6.19 -21.21
C GLY A 131 -13.05 5.19 -20.61
N THR A 132 -13.53 3.99 -20.27
CA THR A 132 -12.67 2.89 -19.82
C THR A 132 -12.39 1.96 -20.98
N GLY A 133 -11.12 1.80 -21.37
CA GLY A 133 -10.73 0.93 -22.48
C GLY A 133 -10.90 -0.56 -22.17
N VAL A 134 -10.46 -1.00 -20.98
CA VAL A 134 -10.59 -2.38 -20.48
C VAL A 134 -11.04 -2.34 -19.02
N ARG A 135 -12.07 -3.11 -18.69
CA ARG A 135 -12.60 -3.26 -17.32
C ARG A 135 -12.72 -4.74 -17.01
N GLY A 136 -12.01 -5.19 -15.96
CA GLY A 136 -12.14 -6.55 -15.43
C GLY A 136 -12.84 -6.51 -14.08
N GLU A 137 -13.93 -7.26 -13.94
CA GLU A 137 -14.66 -7.40 -12.68
C GLU A 137 -14.72 -8.87 -12.29
N ALA A 138 -14.46 -9.15 -11.02
CA ALA A 138 -14.62 -10.48 -10.45
C ALA A 138 -15.12 -10.37 -9.02
N SER A 139 -16.13 -11.15 -8.65
CA SER A 139 -16.63 -11.23 -7.26
C SER A 139 -15.67 -11.97 -6.33
N SER A 140 -14.79 -12.78 -6.90
CA SER A 140 -13.66 -13.46 -6.23
C SER A 140 -12.54 -13.71 -7.24
N GLY A 141 -11.29 -13.82 -6.78
CA GLY A 141 -10.13 -14.01 -7.67
C GLY A 141 -9.66 -12.70 -8.34
N HIS A 142 -9.08 -12.81 -9.53
CA HIS A 142 -8.52 -11.67 -10.26
C HIS A 142 -9.51 -11.14 -11.30
N GLY A 143 -9.87 -9.85 -11.22
CA GLY A 143 -10.60 -9.18 -12.31
C GLY A 143 -9.73 -8.98 -13.55
N VAL A 144 -8.45 -8.65 -13.35
CA VAL A 144 -7.40 -8.57 -14.38
C VAL A 144 -6.12 -9.17 -13.81
N GLN A 145 -5.44 -10.02 -14.58
CA GLN A 145 -4.17 -10.62 -14.20
C GLN A 145 -3.17 -10.48 -15.36
N GLY A 146 -1.98 -9.94 -15.08
CA GLY A 146 -0.87 -9.88 -16.03
C GLY A 146 0.28 -10.76 -15.57
N ILE A 147 0.64 -11.77 -16.37
CA ILE A 147 1.71 -12.73 -16.07
C ILE A 147 2.77 -12.60 -17.16
N SER A 148 4.03 -12.41 -16.76
CA SER A 148 5.18 -12.43 -17.66
C SER A 148 6.37 -13.06 -16.96
N THR A 149 7.16 -13.85 -17.67
CA THR A 149 8.33 -14.58 -17.13
C THR A 149 9.64 -13.81 -17.27
N SER A 150 9.68 -12.82 -18.16
CA SER A 150 10.91 -12.07 -18.50
C SER A 150 10.71 -10.56 -18.63
N GLY A 151 9.46 -10.09 -18.66
CA GLY A 151 9.12 -8.68 -18.78
C GLY A 151 8.07 -8.25 -17.77
N TRP A 152 7.47 -7.09 -18.02
CA TRP A 152 6.39 -6.58 -17.18
C TRP A 152 5.11 -7.39 -17.39
N GLY A 153 4.53 -7.91 -16.31
CA GLY A 153 3.19 -8.50 -16.36
C GLY A 153 2.11 -7.43 -16.60
N VAL A 154 2.24 -6.28 -15.92
CA VAL A 154 1.37 -5.10 -16.07
C VAL A 154 2.24 -3.85 -16.03
N SER A 155 1.99 -2.88 -16.92
CA SER A 155 2.63 -1.57 -16.94
C SER A 155 1.57 -0.48 -17.05
N GLY A 156 1.54 0.45 -16.10
CA GLY A 156 0.67 1.61 -16.11
C GLY A 156 1.48 2.90 -16.24
N SER A 157 1.13 3.75 -17.19
CA SER A 157 1.79 5.02 -17.47
C SER A 157 0.76 6.12 -17.66
N SER A 158 1.05 7.30 -17.12
CA SER A 158 0.21 8.50 -17.23
C SER A 158 1.08 9.74 -17.18
N THR A 159 0.74 10.77 -17.96
CA THR A 159 1.50 12.03 -18.04
C THR A 159 1.02 13.09 -17.04
N SER A 160 -0.21 12.96 -16.53
CA SER A 160 -0.82 13.95 -15.64
C SER A 160 -1.51 13.34 -14.41
N GLY A 161 -1.80 12.03 -14.44
CA GLY A 161 -2.45 11.31 -13.36
C GLY A 161 -1.61 10.15 -12.85
N TRP A 162 -2.26 9.25 -12.11
CA TRP A 162 -1.63 8.02 -11.63
C TRP A 162 -1.43 7.06 -12.81
N GLY A 163 -0.22 6.51 -12.97
CA GLY A 163 0.00 5.38 -13.87
C GLY A 163 -0.70 4.11 -13.37
N VAL A 164 -0.63 3.86 -12.05
CA VAL A 164 -1.30 2.76 -11.36
C VAL A 164 -1.83 3.25 -10.02
N LEU A 165 -3.06 2.87 -9.67
CA LEU A 165 -3.72 3.19 -8.40
C LEU A 165 -4.23 1.91 -7.74
N GLY A 166 -3.71 1.59 -6.55
CA GLY A 166 -4.17 0.47 -5.74
C GLY A 166 -5.01 0.93 -4.55
N ILE A 167 -6.28 0.51 -4.49
CA ILE A 167 -7.22 0.87 -3.42
C ILE A 167 -7.74 -0.42 -2.77
N SER A 168 -7.71 -0.47 -1.45
CA SER A 168 -8.31 -1.53 -0.65
C SER A 168 -8.81 -0.96 0.68
N THR A 169 -9.96 -1.43 1.17
CA THR A 169 -10.59 -0.95 2.41
C THR A 169 -10.22 -1.78 3.65
N SER A 170 -9.72 -3.00 3.45
CA SER A 170 -9.43 -3.94 4.55
C SER A 170 -8.06 -4.62 4.45
N GLY A 171 -7.54 -4.80 3.24
CA GLY A 171 -6.22 -5.36 2.98
C GLY A 171 -5.24 -4.38 2.34
N TRP A 172 -4.16 -4.90 1.76
CA TRP A 172 -3.16 -4.12 1.03
C TRP A 172 -3.72 -3.55 -0.27
N GLY A 173 -3.53 -2.24 -0.51
CA GLY A 173 -3.82 -1.65 -1.81
C GLY A 173 -2.80 -2.09 -2.88
N VAL A 174 -1.53 -2.21 -2.50
CA VAL A 174 -0.42 -2.71 -3.34
C VAL A 174 0.50 -3.56 -2.47
N LEU A 175 0.91 -4.73 -2.98
CA LEU A 175 1.89 -5.62 -2.36
C LEU A 175 2.98 -5.93 -3.39
N GLY A 176 4.22 -5.55 -3.09
CA GLY A 176 5.39 -5.89 -3.91
C GLY A 176 6.29 -6.89 -3.17
N THR A 177 6.55 -8.03 -3.80
CA THR A 177 7.40 -9.10 -3.26
C THR A 177 8.53 -9.43 -4.24
N SER A 178 9.71 -9.72 -3.70
CA SER A 178 10.86 -10.18 -4.49
C SER A 178 11.81 -10.96 -3.59
N THR A 179 12.43 -12.02 -4.12
CA THR A 179 13.41 -12.86 -3.39
C THR A 179 14.85 -12.45 -3.65
N SER A 180 15.10 -11.61 -4.66
CA SER A 180 16.44 -11.24 -5.11
C SER A 180 16.60 -9.74 -5.42
N GLY A 181 15.50 -9.02 -5.60
CA GLY A 181 15.51 -7.58 -5.90
C GLY A 181 14.61 -6.79 -4.95
N TRP A 182 14.28 -5.56 -5.37
CA TRP A 182 13.33 -4.72 -4.64
C TRP A 182 11.91 -5.26 -4.81
N GLY A 183 11.16 -5.37 -3.70
CA GLY A 183 9.71 -5.63 -3.78
C GLY A 183 8.95 -4.44 -4.36
N VAL A 184 9.32 -3.22 -3.94
CA VAL A 184 8.80 -1.95 -4.45
C VAL A 184 9.96 -0.94 -4.52
N LEU A 185 10.08 -0.23 -5.64
CA LEU A 185 11.03 0.86 -5.84
C LEU A 185 10.29 2.12 -6.29
N GLY A 186 10.43 3.22 -5.56
CA GLY A 186 9.97 4.54 -5.97
C GLY A 186 11.16 5.41 -6.39
N THR A 187 11.04 6.11 -7.51
CA THR A 187 12.04 7.08 -7.99
C THR A 187 11.36 8.41 -8.31
N SER A 188 12.09 9.51 -8.17
CA SER A 188 11.64 10.85 -8.56
C SER A 188 12.84 11.75 -8.80
N ASP A 189 12.83 12.43 -9.95
CA ASP A 189 13.84 13.46 -10.29
C ASP A 189 13.43 14.86 -9.82
N ALA A 190 12.32 14.98 -9.10
CA ALA A 190 11.86 16.25 -8.55
C ALA A 190 12.74 16.69 -7.38
N THR A 191 13.14 17.97 -7.36
CA THR A 191 14.00 18.54 -6.30
C THR A 191 13.25 18.84 -5.00
N ASP A 192 11.93 18.83 -5.03
CA ASP A 192 11.03 19.27 -3.96
C ASP A 192 9.98 18.22 -3.57
N ARG A 193 10.05 17.01 -4.14
CA ARG A 193 9.10 15.92 -3.86
C ARG A 193 9.82 14.63 -3.50
N ALA A 194 9.27 13.92 -2.51
CA ALA A 194 9.73 12.60 -2.18
C ALA A 194 9.27 11.58 -3.24
N ALA A 195 10.14 10.62 -3.58
CA ALA A 195 9.78 9.50 -4.43
C ALA A 195 8.77 8.54 -3.78
N LEU A 196 8.77 8.47 -2.44
CA LEU A 196 7.85 7.69 -1.63
C LEU A 196 7.38 8.54 -0.45
N ALA A 197 6.08 8.60 -0.23
CA ALA A 197 5.48 9.28 0.91
C ALA A 197 4.51 8.33 1.63
N GLY A 198 4.75 8.11 2.92
CA GLY A 198 3.78 7.47 3.80
C GLY A 198 2.87 8.52 4.44
N TYR A 199 1.57 8.26 4.50
CA TYR A 199 0.59 9.18 5.06
C TYR A 199 -0.43 8.43 5.92
N SER A 200 -0.70 8.93 7.13
CA SER A 200 -1.67 8.34 8.06
C SER A 200 -2.50 9.40 8.78
N ASN A 201 -3.79 9.52 8.41
CA ASN A 201 -4.75 10.42 9.06
C ASN A 201 -5.21 9.93 10.44
N GLY A 202 -5.12 8.64 10.70
CA GLY A 202 -5.63 8.02 11.94
C GLY A 202 -4.73 8.22 13.16
N SER A 203 -3.80 9.17 13.14
CA SER A 203 -2.77 9.31 14.19
C SER A 203 -1.97 8.02 14.42
N SER A 204 -1.68 7.26 13.37
CA SER A 204 -0.88 6.03 13.44
C SER A 204 0.54 6.25 12.88
N THR A 205 1.28 5.17 12.65
CA THR A 205 2.55 5.19 11.93
C THR A 205 2.29 5.35 10.42
N ALA A 206 3.00 6.26 9.75
CA ALA A 206 2.85 6.47 8.31
C ALA A 206 3.76 5.57 7.46
N VAL A 207 4.98 5.30 7.92
CA VAL A 207 5.94 4.37 7.32
C VAL A 207 6.45 3.42 8.39
N TYR A 208 6.28 2.11 8.19
CA TYR A 208 6.70 1.08 9.15
C TYR A 208 7.73 0.12 8.52
N GLY A 209 8.97 0.18 8.99
CA GLY A 209 10.01 -0.79 8.70
C GLY A 209 10.11 -1.83 9.81
N PHE A 210 10.00 -3.11 9.46
CA PHE A 210 10.14 -4.25 10.38
C PHE A 210 11.24 -5.19 9.91
N SER A 211 12.10 -5.62 10.83
CA SER A 211 13.15 -6.59 10.59
C SER A 211 13.19 -7.61 11.74
N GLY A 212 12.87 -8.87 11.46
CA GLY A 212 12.81 -9.92 12.48
C GLY A 212 11.97 -11.11 12.04
N SER A 213 11.82 -12.08 12.93
CA SER A 213 10.90 -13.21 12.76
C SER A 213 9.58 -12.97 13.52
N GLY A 214 8.47 -13.50 13.02
CA GLY A 214 7.17 -13.48 13.70
C GLY A 214 6.20 -12.41 13.21
N PHE A 215 5.21 -12.09 14.04
CA PHE A 215 4.17 -11.12 13.72
C PHE A 215 4.67 -9.68 13.79
N TYR A 216 4.09 -8.81 12.97
CA TYR A 216 4.34 -7.37 13.01
C TYR A 216 3.96 -6.81 14.39
N PRO A 217 4.89 -6.15 15.11
CA PRO A 217 4.56 -5.44 16.33
C PRO A 217 3.55 -4.32 16.07
N ALA A 218 2.78 -3.95 17.10
CA ALA A 218 1.88 -2.82 17.03
C ALA A 218 2.63 -1.53 16.67
N ALA A 219 2.17 -0.84 15.64
CA ALA A 219 2.78 0.40 15.19
C ALA A 219 2.48 1.54 16.18
N PRO A 220 3.49 2.27 16.68
CA PRO A 220 3.26 3.37 17.60
C PRO A 220 2.39 4.46 16.97
N ALA A 221 1.50 5.03 17.77
CA ALA A 221 0.68 6.16 17.36
C ALA A 221 1.55 7.40 17.04
N LYS A 222 1.03 8.29 16.19
CA LYS A 222 1.59 9.61 15.88
C LYS A 222 3.06 9.56 15.41
N THR A 223 3.39 8.56 14.59
CA THR A 223 4.75 8.34 14.13
C THR A 223 4.86 8.53 12.62
N GLY A 224 5.77 9.38 12.16
CA GLY A 224 6.03 9.50 10.71
C GLY A 224 6.68 8.22 10.18
N VAL A 225 7.86 7.91 10.71
CA VAL A 225 8.64 6.72 10.34
C VAL A 225 8.97 5.93 11.60
N TYR A 226 8.57 4.66 11.64
CA TYR A 226 8.93 3.72 12.69
C TYR A 226 9.79 2.61 12.10
N GLY A 227 11.00 2.44 12.61
CA GLY A 227 11.87 1.32 12.28
C GLY A 227 12.05 0.42 13.48
N TYR A 228 11.71 -0.86 13.36
CA TYR A 228 11.82 -1.86 14.40
C TYR A 228 12.63 -3.06 13.93
N ALA A 229 13.63 -3.44 14.72
CA ALA A 229 14.47 -4.61 14.45
C ALA A 229 14.71 -5.37 15.76
N ALA A 230 14.51 -6.70 15.75
CA ALA A 230 14.49 -7.53 16.96
C ALA A 230 15.25 -8.86 16.83
N GLN A 231 16.26 -8.92 15.96
CA GLN A 231 17.04 -10.14 15.74
C GLN A 231 18.07 -10.38 16.84
N ASP A 232 18.96 -9.41 17.06
CA ASP A 232 20.11 -9.54 17.95
C ASP A 232 20.72 -8.18 18.29
N SER A 233 21.84 -8.18 19.02
CA SER A 233 22.57 -6.97 19.46
C SER A 233 23.11 -6.06 18.33
N SER A 234 23.18 -6.56 17.10
CA SER A 234 23.61 -5.81 15.91
C SER A 234 22.44 -5.23 15.10
N ALA A 235 21.21 -5.57 15.47
CA ALA A 235 19.99 -5.11 14.82
C ALA A 235 19.86 -3.57 14.89
N ARG A 236 19.35 -2.99 13.81
CA ARG A 236 19.14 -1.54 13.70
C ARG A 236 17.73 -1.27 13.21
N GLY A 237 16.94 -0.57 14.00
CA GLY A 237 15.60 -0.13 13.58
C GLY A 237 15.67 0.89 12.44
N VAL A 238 16.51 1.92 12.60
CA VAL A 238 16.76 2.96 11.59
C VAL A 238 18.26 3.28 11.55
N THR A 239 18.84 3.39 10.36
CA THR A 239 20.22 3.82 10.16
C THR A 239 20.26 4.99 9.19
N GLY A 240 20.76 6.15 9.62
CA GLY A 240 21.07 7.27 8.74
C GLY A 240 22.58 7.39 8.55
N ARG A 241 23.05 7.42 7.30
CA ARG A 241 24.46 7.54 6.93
C ARG A 241 24.62 8.52 5.78
N THR A 242 25.63 9.37 5.86
CA THR A 242 26.04 10.27 4.78
C THR A 242 27.56 10.34 4.69
N THR A 243 28.10 10.65 3.52
CA THR A 243 29.54 10.90 3.31
C THR A 243 29.95 12.30 3.77
N ALA A 244 29.05 13.28 3.64
CA ALA A 244 29.20 14.64 4.14
C ALA A 244 27.85 15.18 4.65
N GLY A 245 27.87 16.00 5.71
CA GLY A 245 26.65 16.58 6.30
C GLY A 245 26.05 15.74 7.44
N ARG A 246 24.71 15.68 7.51
CA ARG A 246 23.98 15.05 8.63
C ARG A 246 23.34 13.74 8.19
N GLY A 247 23.76 12.62 8.77
CA GLY A 247 23.14 11.30 8.49
C GLY A 247 21.72 11.19 9.07
N VAL A 248 21.49 11.79 10.24
CA VAL A 248 20.16 11.98 10.85
C VAL A 248 20.11 13.41 11.41
N ASN A 249 19.04 14.14 11.13
CA ASN A 249 18.85 15.52 11.60
C ASN A 249 17.55 15.64 12.40
N GLY A 250 17.64 15.57 13.74
CA GLY A 250 16.48 15.76 14.61
C GLY A 250 16.29 17.24 14.96
N VAL A 251 15.22 17.85 14.45
CA VAL A 251 14.87 19.25 14.69
C VAL A 251 13.52 19.32 15.38
N ALA A 252 13.45 20.03 16.50
CA ALA A 252 12.21 20.33 17.21
C ALA A 252 12.21 21.79 17.65
N THR A 253 11.11 22.51 17.39
CA THR A 253 10.93 23.91 17.82
C THR A 253 10.58 24.02 19.30
N SER A 254 10.05 22.96 19.88
CA SER A 254 9.87 22.78 21.33
C SER A 254 10.04 21.29 21.69
N GLY A 255 10.44 20.99 22.92
CA GLY A 255 10.66 19.61 23.38
C GLY A 255 12.03 19.05 23.00
N ARG A 256 12.08 17.75 22.64
CA ARG A 256 13.32 17.02 22.36
C ARG A 256 13.50 16.83 20.85
N GLY A 257 14.56 17.37 20.27
CA GLY A 257 14.91 17.13 18.86
C GLY A 257 15.36 15.68 18.60
N VAL A 258 16.14 15.12 19.52
CA VAL A 258 16.54 13.70 19.53
C VAL A 258 16.46 13.17 20.96
N ASN A 259 15.87 12.00 21.14
CA ASN A 259 15.75 11.35 22.45
C ASN A 259 16.39 9.96 22.42
N GLY A 260 17.61 9.85 22.95
CA GLY A 260 18.27 8.56 23.18
C GLY A 260 17.87 7.98 24.54
N TYR A 261 17.36 6.75 24.55
CA TYR A 261 17.01 6.02 25.76
C TYR A 261 17.41 4.56 25.60
N ALA A 262 18.04 4.01 26.63
CA ALA A 262 18.32 2.59 26.75
C ALA A 262 17.96 2.17 28.19
N GLY A 263 17.15 1.12 28.34
CA GLY A 263 16.77 0.62 29.67
C GLY A 263 17.98 0.09 30.44
N THR A 264 18.94 -0.47 29.71
CA THR A 264 20.28 -0.84 30.18
C THR A 264 21.31 -0.41 29.11
N GLY A 265 22.53 -0.09 29.52
CA GLY A 265 23.60 0.30 28.59
C GLY A 265 23.62 1.79 28.23
N ILE A 266 23.95 2.11 26.97
CA ILE A 266 24.26 3.47 26.52
C ILE A 266 23.05 4.06 25.78
N GLY A 267 22.44 5.10 26.34
CA GLY A 267 21.33 5.81 25.68
C GLY A 267 21.75 6.65 24.47
N VAL A 268 22.94 7.28 24.53
CA VAL A 268 23.56 8.03 23.42
C VAL A 268 25.05 7.71 23.40
N TYR A 269 25.51 7.12 22.30
CA TYR A 269 26.94 6.90 22.05
C TYR A 269 27.45 7.97 21.08
N ALA A 270 28.34 8.83 21.56
CA ALA A 270 28.95 9.90 20.78
C ALA A 270 30.45 9.64 20.66
N ALA A 271 30.96 9.50 19.44
CA ALA A 271 32.37 9.24 19.17
C ALA A 271 32.83 10.02 17.94
N ALA A 272 34.11 10.41 17.92
CA ALA A 272 34.75 11.07 16.80
C ALA A 272 36.16 10.50 16.60
N GLY A 273 36.63 10.50 15.35
CA GLY A 273 37.99 10.08 15.01
C GLY A 273 39.05 11.09 15.43
N SER A 274 40.29 10.87 15.00
CA SER A 274 41.42 11.77 15.29
C SER A 274 41.09 13.22 14.90
N GLY A 275 41.17 14.13 15.87
CA GLY A 275 40.90 15.56 15.70
C GLY A 275 39.43 15.98 15.69
N GLY A 276 38.47 15.07 15.85
CA GLY A 276 37.04 15.39 15.83
C GLY A 276 36.42 15.64 17.22
N THR A 277 35.34 16.40 17.25
CA THR A 277 34.54 16.63 18.46
C THR A 277 33.36 15.65 18.50
N ALA A 278 33.37 14.73 19.47
CA ALA A 278 32.30 13.75 19.62
C ALA A 278 30.98 14.38 20.11
N PHE A 279 31.07 15.37 21.00
CA PHE A 279 29.91 16.08 21.54
C PHE A 279 30.21 17.57 21.64
N HIS A 280 29.39 18.38 20.96
CA HIS A 280 29.43 19.84 21.01
C HIS A 280 28.05 20.34 21.37
N ALA A 281 27.97 21.19 22.40
CA ALA A 281 26.71 21.77 22.86
C ALA A 281 26.81 23.29 22.84
N GLU A 282 25.84 23.92 22.20
CA GLU A 282 25.68 25.37 22.22
C GLU A 282 24.52 25.72 23.14
N GLY A 283 24.81 26.42 24.24
CA GLY A 283 23.87 26.72 25.31
C GLY A 283 24.11 25.92 26.58
N ARG A 284 23.13 25.94 27.49
CA ARG A 284 23.26 25.31 28.81
C ARG A 284 23.10 23.79 28.70
N VAL A 285 24.04 23.06 29.26
CA VAL A 285 23.94 21.61 29.48
C VAL A 285 23.43 21.35 30.90
N SER A 286 22.49 20.43 31.04
CA SER A 286 21.92 20.04 32.33
C SER A 286 22.21 18.57 32.60
N PHE A 287 22.68 18.28 33.82
CA PHE A 287 22.92 16.93 34.29
C PHE A 287 22.13 16.72 35.58
N LYS A 288 21.39 15.61 35.68
CA LYS A 288 20.76 15.19 36.94
C LYS A 288 21.79 14.91 38.04
N THR A 289 23.03 14.63 37.64
CA THR A 289 24.17 14.31 38.52
C THR A 289 24.99 15.56 38.91
N ALA A 290 24.48 16.76 38.66
CA ALA A 290 25.09 18.02 39.06
C ALA A 290 24.16 18.83 39.97
N GLY A 291 24.74 19.64 40.84
CA GLY A 291 23.97 20.47 41.76
C GLY A 291 24.80 21.47 42.55
N LEU A 292 24.15 22.08 43.53
CA LEU A 292 24.74 23.06 44.43
C LEU A 292 24.66 22.57 45.88
N ALA A 293 25.66 22.92 46.69
CA ALA A 293 25.61 22.80 48.13
C ALA A 293 26.17 24.08 48.78
N THR A 294 25.81 24.32 50.05
CA THR A 294 26.35 25.44 50.82
C THR A 294 27.21 24.90 51.96
N ILE A 295 28.45 25.38 52.04
CA ILE A 295 29.34 25.20 53.19
C ILE A 295 29.12 26.40 54.11
N ALA A 296 28.73 26.14 55.37
CA ALA A 296 28.42 27.20 56.32
C ALA A 296 29.69 27.87 56.85
N SER A 297 29.59 29.14 57.26
CA SER A 297 30.66 29.81 58.01
C SER A 297 30.99 29.02 59.28
N GLY A 298 32.26 29.02 59.68
CA GLY A 298 32.80 28.25 60.79
C GLY A 298 33.02 26.76 60.49
N THR A 299 32.66 26.26 59.29
CA THR A 299 32.79 24.83 58.96
C THR A 299 33.86 24.58 57.89
N ALA A 300 34.59 23.48 58.02
CA ALA A 300 35.63 23.07 57.07
C ALA A 300 35.17 21.93 56.14
N SER A 301 33.90 21.52 56.19
CA SER A 301 33.39 20.47 55.32
C SER A 301 31.88 20.53 55.10
N LYS A 302 31.42 19.87 54.04
CA LYS A 302 30.00 19.68 53.76
C LYS A 302 29.77 18.32 53.13
N THR A 303 28.88 17.53 53.74
CA THR A 303 28.37 16.29 53.15
C THR A 303 27.18 16.59 52.24
N VAL A 304 27.17 15.95 51.08
CA VAL A 304 26.15 16.06 50.04
C VAL A 304 25.66 14.67 49.68
N THR A 305 24.34 14.51 49.62
CA THR A 305 23.67 13.32 49.11
C THR A 305 23.12 13.66 47.72
N PRO A 306 23.72 13.13 46.64
CA PRO A 306 23.41 13.57 45.28
C PRO A 306 22.07 13.02 44.73
N GLY A 307 21.40 12.13 45.44
CA GLY A 307 20.14 11.53 44.98
C GLY A 307 20.31 10.55 43.81
N LEU A 308 21.50 9.95 43.70
CA LEU A 308 21.88 8.90 42.75
C LEU A 308 22.84 7.94 43.44
N ASP A 309 23.00 6.72 42.95
CA ASP A 309 23.86 5.71 43.56
C ASP A 309 25.35 5.95 43.22
N LEU A 310 26.15 6.21 44.26
CA LEU A 310 27.60 6.36 44.15
C LEU A 310 28.30 5.00 44.16
N THR A 311 29.25 4.82 43.26
CA THR A 311 30.08 3.61 43.17
C THR A 311 31.57 3.96 43.37
N SER A 312 32.43 2.95 43.45
CA SER A 312 33.88 3.14 43.46
C SER A 312 34.41 3.80 42.17
N ALA A 313 33.67 3.73 41.07
CA ALA A 313 34.01 4.38 39.81
C ALA A 313 33.65 5.88 39.79
N SER A 314 32.71 6.32 40.63
CA SER A 314 32.26 7.72 40.67
C SER A 314 33.41 8.70 40.92
N LYS A 315 33.46 9.77 40.12
CA LYS A 315 34.36 10.92 40.25
C LYS A 315 33.53 12.16 40.49
N ILE A 316 33.89 12.93 41.52
CA ILE A 316 33.18 14.13 41.91
C ILE A 316 34.08 15.31 41.60
N LEU A 317 33.64 16.16 40.69
CA LEU A 317 34.24 17.46 40.43
C LEU A 317 33.48 18.50 41.25
N CYS A 318 34.19 19.39 41.92
CA CYS A 318 33.56 20.48 42.64
C CYS A 318 34.37 21.77 42.54
N THR A 319 33.67 22.90 42.64
CA THR A 319 34.27 24.23 42.52
C THR A 319 33.53 25.19 43.43
N LEU A 320 34.29 25.93 44.25
CA LEU A 320 33.74 27.00 45.08
C LEU A 320 33.25 28.13 44.15
N MET A 321 32.04 28.61 44.39
CA MET A 321 31.41 29.69 43.61
C MET A 321 31.63 31.08 44.24
N GLY A 322 32.49 31.15 45.25
CA GLY A 322 32.78 32.38 45.99
C GLY A 322 33.98 32.21 46.91
N ASN A 323 34.36 33.29 47.58
CA ASN A 323 35.47 33.28 48.52
C ASN A 323 35.04 32.65 49.84
N ALA A 324 35.70 31.55 50.24
CA ALA A 324 35.48 30.89 51.53
C ALA A 324 36.20 31.58 52.70
N GLY A 325 37.02 32.60 52.42
CA GLY A 325 37.82 33.34 53.40
C GLY A 325 39.30 32.95 53.39
N GLY A 326 40.19 33.95 53.43
CA GLY A 326 41.64 33.74 53.45
C GLY A 326 42.13 32.92 52.26
N ALA A 327 42.98 31.91 52.53
CA ALA A 327 43.50 30.96 51.53
C ALA A 327 42.68 29.64 51.48
N THR A 328 41.42 29.68 51.93
CA THR A 328 40.57 28.49 52.02
C THR A 328 40.13 28.00 50.64
N THR A 329 40.49 26.78 50.28
CA THR A 329 40.15 26.14 49.01
C THR A 329 39.65 24.71 49.23
N VAL A 330 39.16 24.05 48.17
CA VAL A 330 38.81 22.63 48.23
C VAL A 330 40.09 21.82 48.47
N LYS A 331 40.15 21.10 49.60
CA LYS A 331 41.26 20.20 49.95
C LYS A 331 41.13 18.85 49.26
N ARG A 332 39.94 18.24 49.35
CA ARG A 332 39.62 16.93 48.76
C ARG A 332 38.12 16.67 48.83
N VAL A 333 37.66 15.71 48.03
CA VAL A 333 36.33 15.11 48.17
C VAL A 333 36.47 13.67 48.61
N ALA A 334 35.72 13.26 49.63
CA ALA A 334 35.66 11.87 50.09
C ALA A 334 34.32 11.26 49.69
N VAL A 335 34.34 10.19 48.91
CA VAL A 335 33.14 9.42 48.55
C VAL A 335 32.90 8.35 49.61
N ASN A 336 31.67 8.23 50.08
CA ASN A 336 31.20 7.15 50.94
C ASN A 336 30.03 6.44 50.25
N THR A 337 30.31 5.29 49.65
CA THR A 337 29.32 4.48 48.92
C THR A 337 28.32 3.81 49.85
N THR A 338 28.69 3.53 51.10
CA THR A 338 27.79 2.91 52.09
C THR A 338 26.66 3.86 52.50
N THR A 339 26.98 5.14 52.70
CA THR A 339 25.98 6.17 53.04
C THR A 339 25.44 6.92 51.82
N ASN A 340 25.86 6.51 50.61
CA ASN A 340 25.54 7.15 49.34
C ASN A 340 25.71 8.68 49.36
N ALA A 341 26.84 9.14 49.90
CA ALA A 341 27.15 10.54 50.06
C ALA A 341 28.61 10.84 49.75
N PHE A 342 28.92 12.10 49.49
CA PHE A 342 30.29 12.57 49.45
C PHE A 342 30.47 13.79 50.35
N THR A 343 31.65 13.90 50.95
CA THR A 343 32.01 15.02 51.82
C THR A 343 33.10 15.85 51.15
N ILE A 344 32.79 17.13 50.95
CA ILE A 344 33.72 18.14 50.45
C ILE A 344 34.48 18.68 51.66
N TYR A 345 35.81 18.61 51.65
CA TYR A 345 36.66 19.17 52.69
C TYR A 345 37.38 20.42 52.18
N LEU A 346 37.48 21.43 53.04
CA LEU A 346 38.25 22.64 52.83
C LEU A 346 39.61 22.56 53.53
N THR A 347 40.54 23.42 53.14
CA THR A 347 41.87 23.53 53.79
C THR A 347 41.80 24.14 55.18
N ALA A 348 40.79 24.97 55.45
CA ALA A 348 40.46 25.56 56.75
C ALA A 348 38.94 25.75 56.89
N ALA A 349 38.46 26.14 58.08
CA ALA A 349 37.07 26.52 58.27
C ALA A 349 36.74 27.77 57.45
N ALA A 350 35.63 27.74 56.71
CA ALA A 350 35.18 28.89 55.94
C ALA A 350 34.83 30.05 56.87
N THR A 351 35.33 31.25 56.63
CA THR A 351 34.99 32.44 57.44
C THR A 351 33.70 33.11 56.96
N SER A 352 33.13 32.62 55.86
CA SER A 352 31.85 33.06 55.30
C SER A 352 31.15 31.88 54.62
N ALA A 353 29.82 31.90 54.58
CA ALA A 353 29.07 30.85 53.90
C ALA A 353 29.34 30.91 52.39
N VAL A 354 29.67 29.77 51.78
CA VAL A 354 30.08 29.69 50.37
C VAL A 354 29.32 28.58 49.66
N LYS A 355 28.85 28.87 48.44
CA LYS A 355 28.26 27.86 47.56
C LYS A 355 29.35 27.07 46.85
N VAL A 356 29.11 25.78 46.69
CA VAL A 356 29.96 24.87 45.92
C VAL A 356 29.11 24.20 44.85
N ALA A 357 29.53 24.33 43.59
CA ALA A 357 28.99 23.55 42.50
C ALA A 357 29.65 22.17 42.51
N TRP A 358 28.88 21.13 42.26
CA TRP A 358 29.37 19.76 42.20
C TRP A 358 28.79 19.03 40.99
N PHE A 359 29.56 18.08 40.47
CA PHE A 359 29.22 17.25 39.33
C PHE A 359 29.78 15.84 39.53
N VAL A 360 28.90 14.84 39.45
CA VAL A 360 29.26 13.43 39.53
C VAL A 360 29.31 12.83 38.12
N ILE A 361 30.43 12.22 37.78
CA ILE A 361 30.65 11.42 36.56
C ILE A 361 31.11 10.01 36.96
N GLY A 362 30.85 9.00 36.14
CA GLY A 362 31.15 7.60 36.45
C GLY A 362 31.10 6.71 35.24
#